data_AF-A0A2V5KI97-F1
#
_entry.id   AF-A0A2V5KI97-F1
#
_cell.length_a   1.000
_cell.length_b   1.000
_cell.length_c   1.000
_cell.angle_alpha   90.00
_cell.angle_beta   90.00
_cell.angle_gamma   90.00
#
_symmetry.space_group_name_H-M   'P 1'
#
loop_
_entity.id
_entity.type
_entity.pdbx_description
1 polymer ?
#
loop_
_entity_poly.entity_id
_entity_poly.type
_entity_poly.pdbx_seq_one_letter_code
_entity_poly.pdbx_strand_id
1 'polypeptide(L)'
;MSQVEFADVQGLVRFGYGHLTEASYALVRVKNVAAAKAWLHSTRVTDAAKSPTNTAINIAFTAPGLRALGISESVIAGFSHEFRAGMAQESRARQLGDVGNNAPSNWAWGSYGCEPHAVVMFFGKPEQFGFFVQSTKGTPWSDAFEEVTSLGTSNLDEHEPFGFKDGISQPQIDWEQRRQTPCTQLEYTNIVALGEFLLGYRNEYGKITDRPLLEPDSASAELLAANDAPTKKDLGRNGTYLVMRELEQDVRKFWQFLHQQAAGNIEEARQLGA
;
A
#
# COMPACT_ATOMS: atom_id res chain seq x y z
N MET A 1 12.70 21.69 10.96
CA MET A 1 11.99 20.45 10.58
C MET A 1 13.03 19.36 10.41
N SER A 2 12.75 18.14 10.81
CA SER A 2 13.65 17.01 10.57
C SER A 2 13.62 16.64 9.08
N GLN A 3 14.78 16.33 8.53
CA GLN A 3 14.91 15.87 7.15
C GLN A 3 14.41 14.42 7.05
N VAL A 4 13.75 14.06 5.96
CA VAL A 4 13.26 12.70 5.74
C VAL A 4 14.44 11.73 5.56
N GLU A 5 14.49 10.70 6.40
CA GLU A 5 15.47 9.61 6.29
C GLU A 5 15.04 8.62 5.20
N PHE A 6 15.35 8.91 3.94
CA PHE A 6 14.89 8.10 2.80
C PHE A 6 15.30 6.62 2.85
N ALA A 7 16.37 6.27 3.56
CA ALA A 7 16.78 4.87 3.76
C ALA A 7 15.81 4.07 4.67
N ASP A 8 14.97 4.78 5.43
CA ASP A 8 13.96 4.24 6.34
C ASP A 8 12.52 4.31 5.75
N VAL A 9 12.37 4.91 4.56
CA VAL A 9 11.10 4.94 3.82
C VAL A 9 11.15 3.85 2.75
N GLN A 10 10.09 3.05 2.62
CA GLN A 10 9.97 2.09 1.52
C GLN A 10 9.78 2.81 0.17
N GLY A 11 10.54 2.41 -0.85
CA GLY A 11 10.70 3.16 -2.10
C GLY A 11 9.44 3.28 -2.96
N LEU A 12 8.45 2.40 -2.79
CA LEU A 12 7.18 2.45 -3.54
C LEU A 12 6.46 3.79 -3.35
N VAL A 13 6.58 4.40 -2.17
CA VAL A 13 5.99 5.72 -1.86
C VAL A 13 6.56 6.83 -2.75
N ARG A 14 7.81 6.69 -3.20
CA ARG A 14 8.53 7.76 -3.92
C ARG A 14 8.60 7.53 -5.43
N PHE A 15 8.71 6.28 -5.90
CA PHE A 15 9.14 6.01 -7.28
C PHE A 15 8.11 5.31 -8.17
N GLY A 16 7.09 4.61 -7.63
CA GLY A 16 6.06 3.90 -8.41
C GLY A 16 6.53 2.75 -9.33
N TYR A 17 7.83 2.68 -9.64
CA TYR A 17 8.51 1.61 -10.39
C TYR A 17 7.98 1.29 -11.79
N GLY A 18 7.43 2.27 -12.51
CA GLY A 18 6.83 2.04 -13.84
C GLY A 18 7.76 1.40 -14.90
N HIS A 19 9.09 1.49 -14.74
CA HIS A 19 10.07 0.82 -15.62
C HIS A 19 10.32 -0.66 -15.27
N LEU A 20 9.75 -1.17 -14.18
CA LEU A 20 9.76 -2.57 -13.76
C LEU A 20 8.41 -3.20 -14.16
N THR A 21 8.33 -3.69 -15.40
CA THR A 21 7.06 -4.06 -16.04
C THR A 21 6.45 -5.37 -15.57
N GLU A 22 7.18 -6.16 -14.78
CA GLU A 22 6.63 -7.35 -14.10
C GLU A 22 6.39 -7.05 -12.62
N ALA A 23 5.24 -7.46 -12.11
CA ALA A 23 4.95 -7.42 -10.68
C ALA A 23 4.14 -8.63 -10.21
N SER A 24 4.32 -8.96 -8.93
CA SER A 24 3.48 -9.93 -8.24
C SER A 24 3.28 -9.55 -6.78
N TYR A 25 2.09 -9.86 -6.26
CA TYR A 25 1.66 -9.54 -4.91
C TYR A 25 1.37 -10.85 -4.19
N ALA A 26 2.30 -11.30 -3.36
CA ALA A 26 2.12 -12.49 -2.55
C ALA A 26 1.38 -12.12 -1.27
N LEU A 27 0.12 -12.53 -1.16
CA LEU A 27 -0.71 -12.33 0.02
C LEU A 27 -0.52 -13.54 0.93
N VAL A 28 -0.03 -13.29 2.14
CA VAL A 28 0.41 -14.37 3.04
C VAL A 28 -0.18 -14.27 4.43
N ARG A 29 -0.37 -15.42 5.07
CA ARG A 29 -0.55 -15.53 6.51
C ARG A 29 0.71 -16.09 7.16
N VAL A 30 1.00 -15.61 8.36
CA VAL A 30 2.12 -16.11 9.18
C VAL A 30 1.77 -17.52 9.65
N LYS A 31 2.56 -18.50 9.23
CA LYS A 31 2.44 -19.90 9.61
C LYS A 31 3.32 -20.24 10.81
N ASN A 32 4.55 -19.73 10.82
CA ASN A 32 5.49 -19.87 11.94
C ASN A 32 6.14 -18.52 12.24
N VAL A 33 5.88 -17.99 13.43
CA VAL A 33 6.33 -16.65 13.84
C VAL A 33 7.85 -16.51 13.84
N ALA A 34 8.57 -17.53 14.30
CA ALA A 34 10.03 -17.48 14.37
C ALA A 34 10.64 -17.50 12.95
N ALA A 35 10.14 -18.39 12.08
CA ALA A 35 10.59 -18.46 10.69
C ALA A 35 10.22 -17.18 9.91
N ALA A 36 9.03 -16.62 10.13
CA ALA A 36 8.62 -15.36 9.53
C ALA A 36 9.51 -14.19 9.95
N LYS A 37 9.83 -14.07 11.25
CA LYS A 37 10.78 -13.05 11.74
C LYS A 37 12.19 -13.24 11.16
N ALA A 38 12.66 -14.50 11.05
CA ALA A 38 13.95 -14.79 10.44
C ALA A 38 13.98 -14.39 8.95
N TRP A 39 12.92 -14.71 8.19
CA TRP A 39 12.80 -14.28 6.80
C TRP A 39 12.76 -12.74 6.69
N LEU A 40 11.93 -12.07 7.49
CA LEU A 40 11.84 -10.61 7.52
C LEU A 40 13.18 -9.93 7.83
N HIS A 41 13.98 -10.49 8.74
CA HIS A 41 15.30 -9.98 9.06
C HIS A 41 16.31 -10.20 7.90
N SER A 42 16.17 -11.30 7.15
CA SER A 42 17.03 -11.58 6.00
C SER A 42 16.66 -10.80 4.74
N THR A 43 15.39 -10.41 4.62
CA THR A 43 14.85 -9.74 3.43
C THR A 43 15.09 -8.25 3.50
N ARG A 44 15.90 -7.74 2.56
CA ARG A 44 16.14 -6.31 2.42
C ARG A 44 15.06 -5.66 1.55
N VAL A 45 14.14 -4.94 2.19
CA VAL A 45 13.15 -4.11 1.47
C VAL A 45 13.85 -2.99 0.70
N THR A 46 13.26 -2.59 -0.43
CA THR A 46 13.78 -1.50 -1.26
C THR A 46 13.38 -0.16 -0.65
N ASP A 47 14.39 0.64 -0.28
CA ASP A 47 14.22 1.96 0.32
C ASP A 47 13.98 3.08 -0.71
N ALA A 48 13.68 4.28 -0.24
CA ALA A 48 13.37 5.46 -1.05
C ALA A 48 14.60 6.34 -1.33
N ALA A 49 15.82 5.92 -0.96
CA ALA A 49 17.02 6.73 -1.15
C ALA A 49 17.37 6.87 -2.63
N LYS A 50 17.17 5.79 -3.41
CA LYS A 50 17.44 5.76 -4.85
C LYS A 50 16.45 4.83 -5.57
N SER A 51 15.98 5.26 -6.74
CA SER A 51 15.13 4.43 -7.58
C SER A 51 15.87 3.14 -7.99
N PRO A 52 15.26 1.95 -7.81
CA PRO A 52 15.88 0.68 -8.13
C PRO A 52 16.00 0.47 -9.65
N THR A 53 17.08 -0.18 -10.09
CA THR A 53 17.35 -0.34 -11.52
C THR A 53 16.65 -1.54 -12.16
N ASN A 54 16.59 -2.68 -11.45
CA ASN A 54 16.15 -3.95 -12.06
C ASN A 54 15.09 -4.70 -11.27
N THR A 55 15.11 -4.64 -9.93
CA THR A 55 14.16 -5.32 -9.06
C THR A 55 13.87 -4.46 -7.84
N ALA A 56 12.67 -4.60 -7.29
CA ALA A 56 12.28 -3.97 -6.05
C ALA A 56 11.39 -4.92 -5.24
N ILE A 57 11.48 -4.81 -3.91
CA ILE A 57 10.61 -5.52 -2.99
C ILE A 57 10.11 -4.58 -1.91
N ASN A 58 8.80 -4.61 -1.67
CA ASN A 58 8.16 -3.89 -0.58
C ASN A 58 7.22 -4.81 0.18
N ILE A 59 6.97 -4.48 1.44
CA ILE A 59 6.14 -5.28 2.34
C ILE A 59 5.18 -4.37 3.09
N ALA A 60 3.93 -4.77 3.19
CA ALA A 60 2.95 -4.14 4.08
C ALA A 60 2.27 -5.19 4.96
N PHE A 61 1.91 -4.81 6.18
CA PHE A 61 1.27 -5.68 7.16
C PHE A 61 -0.16 -5.22 7.44
N THR A 62 -1.04 -6.15 7.74
CA THR A 62 -2.38 -5.87 8.27
C THR A 62 -2.36 -5.88 9.80
N ALA A 63 -3.39 -5.33 10.45
CA ALA A 63 -3.50 -5.42 11.90
C ALA A 63 -3.52 -6.88 12.41
N PRO A 64 -4.27 -7.84 11.81
CA PRO A 64 -4.13 -9.27 12.12
C PRO A 64 -2.70 -9.81 11.94
N GLY A 65 -1.97 -9.34 10.93
CA GLY A 65 -0.57 -9.74 10.73
C GLY A 65 0.38 -9.26 11.80
N LEU A 66 0.21 -8.02 12.27
CA LEU A 66 0.98 -7.50 13.42
C LEU A 66 0.70 -8.35 14.68
N ARG A 67 -0.56 -8.71 14.94
CA ARG A 67 -0.91 -9.63 16.05
C ARG A 67 -0.24 -10.98 15.90
N ALA A 68 -0.29 -11.56 14.70
CA ALA A 68 0.32 -12.86 14.43
C ALA A 68 1.84 -12.85 14.60
N LEU A 69 2.50 -11.70 14.40
CA LEU A 69 3.92 -11.50 14.67
C LEU A 69 4.24 -11.25 16.16
N GLY A 70 3.22 -11.18 17.01
CA GLY A 70 3.35 -10.97 18.45
C GLY A 70 3.47 -9.51 18.87
N ILE A 71 3.06 -8.56 18.02
CA ILE A 71 2.94 -7.15 18.42
C ILE A 71 1.74 -7.00 19.35
N SER A 72 1.91 -6.32 20.48
CA SER A 72 0.85 -6.20 21.49
C SER A 72 -0.31 -5.32 21.02
N GLU A 73 -1.51 -5.59 21.54
CA GLU A 73 -2.70 -4.78 21.23
C GLU A 73 -2.53 -3.31 21.63
N SER A 74 -1.75 -3.00 22.67
CA SER A 74 -1.47 -1.62 23.08
C SER A 74 -0.70 -0.84 22.01
N VAL A 75 0.22 -1.50 21.30
CA VAL A 75 0.95 -0.92 20.17
C VAL A 75 0.02 -0.80 18.97
N ILE A 76 -0.73 -1.87 18.66
CA ILE A 76 -1.65 -1.88 17.52
C ILE A 76 -2.73 -0.80 17.66
N ALA A 77 -3.23 -0.56 18.88
CA ALA A 77 -4.21 0.47 19.19
C ALA A 77 -3.76 1.90 18.82
N GLY A 78 -2.45 2.14 18.68
CA GLY A 78 -1.89 3.41 18.23
C GLY A 78 -2.07 3.69 16.73
N PHE A 79 -2.40 2.69 15.91
CA PHE A 79 -2.70 2.90 14.49
C PHE A 79 -4.14 3.38 14.26
N SER A 80 -4.40 3.90 13.06
CA SER A 80 -5.69 4.43 12.65
C SER A 80 -6.82 3.41 12.83
N HIS A 81 -8.02 3.91 13.12
CA HIS A 81 -9.19 3.04 13.26
C HIS A 81 -9.49 2.29 11.95
N GLU A 82 -9.21 2.94 10.82
CA GLU A 82 -9.32 2.41 9.47
C GLU A 82 -8.47 1.16 9.30
N PHE A 83 -7.18 1.27 9.62
CA PHE A 83 -6.25 0.15 9.57
C PHE A 83 -6.63 -0.97 10.53
N ARG A 84 -6.97 -0.63 11.77
CA ARG A 84 -7.28 -1.63 12.81
C ARG A 84 -8.53 -2.45 12.51
N ALA A 85 -9.57 -1.81 11.96
CA ALA A 85 -10.84 -2.46 11.65
C ALA A 85 -10.80 -3.29 10.34
N GLY A 86 -9.89 -2.96 9.41
CA GLY A 86 -9.82 -3.62 8.11
C GLY A 86 -10.93 -3.20 7.14
N MET A 87 -10.85 -3.67 5.90
CA MET A 87 -11.81 -3.30 4.83
C MET A 87 -13.12 -4.10 4.90
N ALA A 88 -13.06 -5.38 5.27
CA ALA A 88 -14.22 -6.28 5.28
C ALA A 88 -15.18 -6.07 6.47
N GLN A 89 -14.89 -5.12 7.37
CA GLN A 89 -15.79 -4.78 8.46
C GLN A 89 -17.13 -4.27 7.90
N GLU A 90 -18.24 -4.84 8.38
CA GLU A 90 -19.57 -4.65 7.78
C GLU A 90 -19.97 -3.17 7.57
N SER A 91 -19.73 -2.31 8.57
CA SER A 91 -20.02 -0.87 8.42
C SER A 91 -19.16 -0.20 7.34
N ARG A 92 -17.90 -0.61 7.21
CA ARG A 92 -17.00 -0.06 6.19
C ARG A 92 -17.34 -0.56 4.80
N ALA A 93 -17.58 -1.86 4.65
CA ALA A 93 -18.02 -2.43 3.38
C ALA A 93 -19.25 -1.69 2.84
N ARG A 94 -20.23 -1.39 3.70
CA ARG A 94 -21.38 -0.54 3.33
C ARG A 94 -20.99 0.89 2.91
N GLN A 95 -20.10 1.55 3.65
CA GLN A 95 -19.62 2.90 3.31
C GLN A 95 -18.87 2.94 1.98
N LEU A 96 -18.15 1.87 1.65
CA LEU A 96 -17.41 1.73 0.39
C LEU A 96 -18.27 1.27 -0.79
N GLY A 97 -19.54 0.89 -0.55
CA GLY A 97 -20.43 0.34 -1.57
C GLY A 97 -20.18 -1.14 -1.90
N ASP A 98 -19.41 -1.85 -1.07
CA ASP A 98 -19.11 -3.27 -1.21
C ASP A 98 -20.30 -4.10 -0.69
N VAL A 99 -21.37 -4.13 -1.49
CA VAL A 99 -22.64 -4.81 -1.20
C VAL A 99 -23.08 -5.71 -2.36
N GLY A 100 -24.05 -6.59 -2.10
CA GLY A 100 -24.57 -7.51 -3.13
C GLY A 100 -23.46 -8.43 -3.66
N ASN A 101 -23.26 -8.44 -4.98
CA ASN A 101 -22.20 -9.25 -5.60
C ASN A 101 -20.79 -8.84 -5.14
N ASN A 102 -20.59 -7.57 -4.77
CA ASN A 102 -19.30 -7.05 -4.31
C ASN A 102 -19.12 -7.17 -2.78
N ALA A 103 -20.05 -7.80 -2.07
CA ALA A 103 -19.96 -7.96 -0.62
C ALA A 103 -18.71 -8.75 -0.22
N PRO A 104 -18.08 -8.46 0.94
CA PRO A 104 -16.87 -9.15 1.38
C PRO A 104 -16.98 -10.68 1.46
N SER A 105 -18.18 -11.23 1.63
CA SER A 105 -18.42 -12.67 1.61
C SER A 105 -18.13 -13.33 0.26
N ASN A 106 -18.09 -12.55 -0.82
CA ASN A 106 -17.85 -13.03 -2.18
C ASN A 106 -16.43 -12.73 -2.68
N TRP A 107 -15.60 -12.06 -1.88
CA TRP A 107 -14.23 -11.76 -2.27
C TRP A 107 -13.38 -13.03 -2.32
N ALA A 108 -12.51 -13.12 -3.32
CA ALA A 108 -11.56 -14.23 -3.45
C ALA A 108 -10.56 -14.28 -2.28
N TRP A 109 -10.24 -13.14 -1.68
CA TRP A 109 -9.37 -13.00 -0.52
C TRP A 109 -9.74 -11.76 0.30
N GLY A 110 -9.23 -11.67 1.54
CA GLY A 110 -9.42 -10.48 2.37
C GLY A 110 -10.80 -10.33 3.00
N SER A 111 -11.64 -11.37 2.93
CA SER A 111 -12.91 -11.44 3.64
C SER A 111 -12.72 -11.46 5.16
N TYR A 112 -13.77 -11.11 5.90
CA TYR A 112 -13.69 -10.94 7.36
C TYR A 112 -13.19 -12.22 8.07
N GLY A 113 -12.16 -12.08 8.90
CA GLY A 113 -11.51 -13.18 9.63
C GLY A 113 -10.60 -14.04 8.75
N CYS A 114 -10.54 -13.75 7.45
CA CYS A 114 -9.70 -14.39 6.47
C CYS A 114 -8.73 -13.39 5.83
N GLU A 115 -8.38 -12.32 6.53
CA GLU A 115 -7.44 -11.32 6.02
C GLU A 115 -6.04 -11.94 5.82
N PRO A 116 -5.30 -11.53 4.79
CA PRO A 116 -3.86 -11.79 4.74
C PRO A 116 -3.18 -11.05 5.90
N HIS A 117 -2.11 -11.61 6.44
CA HIS A 117 -1.29 -10.98 7.47
C HIS A 117 -0.33 -9.96 6.86
N ALA A 118 0.16 -10.22 5.65
CA ALA A 118 1.02 -9.32 4.92
C ALA A 118 0.80 -9.45 3.41
N VAL A 119 1.21 -8.42 2.68
CA VAL A 119 1.45 -8.49 1.25
C VAL A 119 2.93 -8.23 1.00
N VAL A 120 3.57 -9.13 0.27
CA VAL A 120 4.93 -8.96 -0.24
C VAL A 120 4.83 -8.65 -1.73
N MET A 121 5.29 -7.46 -2.09
CA MET A 121 5.19 -6.89 -3.41
C MET A 121 6.54 -7.01 -4.10
N PHE A 122 6.58 -7.76 -5.19
CA PHE A 122 7.76 -7.92 -6.01
C PHE A 122 7.58 -7.14 -7.31
N PHE A 123 8.60 -6.41 -7.71
CA PHE A 123 8.68 -5.71 -8.99
C PHE A 123 9.98 -6.09 -9.67
N GLY A 124 9.98 -6.20 -10.99
CA GLY A 124 11.22 -6.41 -11.72
C GLY A 124 11.09 -6.27 -13.22
N LYS A 125 12.24 -6.31 -13.89
CA LYS A 125 12.28 -6.49 -15.34
C LYS A 125 12.00 -7.94 -15.72
N PRO A 126 11.38 -8.20 -16.89
CA PRO A 126 11.01 -9.54 -17.33
C PRO A 126 12.12 -10.59 -17.19
N GLU A 127 13.34 -10.23 -17.55
CA GLU A 127 14.49 -11.15 -17.57
C GLU A 127 15.01 -11.55 -16.18
N GLN A 128 14.68 -10.80 -15.13
CA GLN A 128 15.16 -11.07 -13.75
C GLN A 128 14.04 -11.48 -12.80
N PHE A 129 12.79 -11.19 -13.14
CA PHE A 129 11.66 -11.25 -12.22
C PHE A 129 11.46 -12.64 -11.60
N GLY A 130 11.38 -13.69 -12.42
CA GLY A 130 11.14 -15.05 -11.92
C GLY A 130 12.22 -15.54 -10.95
N PHE A 131 13.50 -15.34 -11.29
CA PHE A 131 14.62 -15.69 -10.43
C PHE A 131 14.64 -14.85 -9.14
N PHE A 132 14.33 -13.55 -9.23
CA PHE A 132 14.27 -12.66 -8.09
C PHE A 132 13.19 -13.09 -7.08
N VAL A 133 11.98 -13.38 -7.55
CA VAL A 133 10.90 -13.87 -6.68
C VAL A 133 11.29 -15.21 -6.03
N GLN A 134 11.80 -16.17 -6.82
CA GLN A 134 12.17 -17.48 -6.31
C GLN A 134 13.30 -17.42 -5.28
N SER A 135 14.36 -16.65 -5.56
CA SER A 135 15.51 -16.51 -4.65
C SER A 135 15.17 -15.75 -3.38
N THR A 136 14.29 -14.74 -3.47
CA THR A 136 13.86 -13.94 -2.30
C THR A 136 12.91 -14.70 -1.40
N LYS A 137 11.98 -15.48 -1.97
CA LYS A 137 11.16 -16.42 -1.18
C LYS A 137 12.08 -17.48 -0.56
N GLY A 138 12.83 -18.21 -1.39
CA GLY A 138 13.77 -19.25 -0.97
C GLY A 138 13.10 -20.38 -0.19
N THR A 139 13.91 -21.29 0.36
CA THR A 139 13.43 -22.43 1.18
C THR A 139 12.65 -22.00 2.43
N PRO A 140 13.04 -20.94 3.18
CA PRO A 140 12.34 -20.59 4.42
C PRO A 140 10.91 -20.10 4.23
N TRP A 141 10.51 -19.70 3.01
CA TRP A 141 9.20 -19.10 2.74
C TRP A 141 8.03 -20.02 3.14
N SER A 142 8.07 -21.30 2.76
CA SER A 142 6.97 -22.24 3.02
C SER A 142 6.85 -22.65 4.49
N ASP A 143 7.91 -22.44 5.27
CA ASP A 143 7.89 -22.63 6.72
C ASP A 143 7.36 -21.38 7.42
N ALA A 144 7.76 -20.20 6.95
CA ALA A 144 7.36 -18.91 7.48
C ALA A 144 5.88 -18.57 7.22
N PHE A 145 5.42 -18.84 6.00
CA PHE A 145 4.16 -18.31 5.47
C PHE A 145 3.28 -19.37 4.83
N GLU A 146 1.98 -19.19 5.00
CA GLU A 146 0.94 -19.78 4.16
C GLU A 146 0.57 -18.75 3.08
N GLU A 147 0.71 -19.11 1.81
CA GLU A 147 0.35 -18.23 0.70
C GLU A 147 -1.15 -18.32 0.44
N VAL A 148 -1.89 -17.24 0.72
CA VAL A 148 -3.34 -17.14 0.48
C VAL A 148 -3.60 -17.11 -1.01
N THR A 149 -2.88 -16.23 -1.72
CA THR A 149 -2.84 -16.15 -3.18
C THR A 149 -1.63 -15.32 -3.62
N SER A 150 -1.26 -15.44 -4.89
CA SER A 150 -0.28 -14.58 -5.54
C SER A 150 -0.88 -13.97 -6.78
N LEU A 151 -1.04 -12.64 -6.78
CA LEU A 151 -1.62 -11.90 -7.89
C LEU A 151 -0.49 -11.44 -8.80
N GLY A 152 -0.42 -11.99 -10.01
CA GLY A 152 0.47 -11.49 -11.06
C GLY A 152 -0.17 -10.32 -11.80
N THR A 153 0.66 -9.44 -12.35
CA THR A 153 0.18 -8.34 -13.21
C THR A 153 0.61 -8.56 -14.66
N SER A 154 0.04 -7.74 -15.54
CA SER A 154 0.52 -7.59 -16.92
C SER A 154 0.66 -6.11 -17.21
N ASN A 155 1.67 -5.73 -17.99
CA ASN A 155 1.80 -4.37 -18.47
C ASN A 155 0.69 -4.08 -19.50
N LEU A 156 -0.06 -2.99 -19.28
CA LEU A 156 -1.16 -2.54 -20.14
C LEU A 156 -0.85 -1.25 -20.91
N ASP A 157 0.43 -0.91 -21.07
CA ASP A 157 0.92 0.19 -21.90
C ASP A 157 0.17 1.52 -21.64
N GLU A 158 0.14 1.92 -20.35
CA GLU A 158 -0.49 3.14 -19.80
C GLU A 158 -2.03 3.19 -19.84
N HIS A 159 -2.72 2.15 -20.31
CA HIS A 159 -4.17 2.11 -20.38
C HIS A 159 -4.76 1.15 -19.36
N GLU A 160 -5.88 1.52 -18.75
CA GLU A 160 -6.67 0.59 -17.94
C GLU A 160 -7.57 -0.29 -18.86
N PRO A 161 -8.16 -1.39 -18.35
CA PRO A 161 -8.90 -2.36 -19.16
C PRO A 161 -10.07 -1.84 -19.99
N PHE A 162 -10.73 -0.73 -19.60
CA PHE A 162 -11.76 -0.12 -20.44
C PHE A 162 -11.17 0.62 -21.65
N GLY A 163 -9.88 0.96 -21.65
CA GLY A 163 -9.14 1.57 -22.76
C GLY A 163 -8.79 3.04 -22.54
N PHE A 164 -8.92 3.57 -21.33
CA PHE A 164 -8.57 4.95 -20.98
C PHE A 164 -7.13 5.03 -20.46
N LYS A 165 -6.45 6.13 -20.78
CA LYS A 165 -5.12 6.39 -20.24
C LYS A 165 -5.20 6.64 -18.73
N ASP A 166 -4.44 5.87 -17.96
CA ASP A 166 -4.39 5.96 -16.51
C ASP A 166 -3.06 6.57 -16.02
N GLY A 167 -2.99 6.94 -14.73
CA GLY A 167 -1.79 7.45 -14.09
C GLY A 167 -1.41 8.89 -14.47
N ILE A 168 -2.32 9.65 -15.10
CA ILE A 168 -2.07 11.01 -15.59
C ILE A 168 -1.83 12.00 -14.44
N SER A 169 -2.69 11.98 -13.42
CA SER A 169 -2.69 12.96 -12.34
C SER A 169 -2.23 12.29 -11.04
N GLN A 170 -1.02 12.63 -10.61
CA GLN A 170 -0.44 12.19 -9.34
C GLN A 170 -0.03 13.43 -8.51
N PRO A 171 -0.30 13.45 -7.20
CA PRO A 171 0.13 14.54 -6.34
C PRO A 171 1.66 14.56 -6.23
N GLN A 172 2.25 15.75 -6.26
CA GLN A 172 3.64 15.96 -5.91
C GLN A 172 3.76 16.04 -4.39
N ILE A 173 4.47 15.10 -3.79
CA ILE A 173 4.70 15.11 -2.34
C ILE A 173 5.72 16.20 -1.98
N ASP A 174 5.40 17.03 -1.00
CA ASP A 174 6.29 18.05 -0.44
C ASP A 174 7.34 17.44 0.50
N TRP A 175 8.31 16.72 -0.07
CA TRP A 175 9.40 16.07 0.66
C TRP A 175 10.25 17.04 1.49
N GLU A 176 10.32 18.30 1.07
CA GLU A 176 11.10 19.36 1.73
C GLU A 176 10.30 20.09 2.82
N GLN A 177 9.01 19.76 3.00
CA GLN A 177 8.10 20.33 3.99
C GLN A 177 8.04 21.87 3.92
N ARG A 178 8.06 22.43 2.70
CA ARG A 178 8.01 23.88 2.46
C ARG A 178 6.59 24.45 2.52
N ARG A 179 5.56 23.61 2.37
CA ARG A 179 4.16 24.02 2.44
C ARG A 179 3.81 24.53 3.83
N GLN A 180 3.07 25.63 3.87
CA GLN A 180 2.50 26.13 5.11
C GLN A 180 1.30 25.27 5.51
N THR A 181 1.31 24.77 6.75
CA THR A 181 0.22 23.98 7.32
C THR A 181 -0.27 24.63 8.62
N PRO A 182 -1.59 24.78 8.86
CA PRO A 182 -2.69 24.35 7.99
C PRO A 182 -2.72 25.14 6.67
N CYS A 183 -3.01 24.44 5.58
CA CYS A 183 -3.05 25.04 4.26
C CYS A 183 -4.29 25.91 4.12
N THR A 184 -4.06 27.14 3.67
CA THR A 184 -5.11 28.13 3.37
C THR A 184 -5.15 28.47 1.88
N GLN A 185 -4.36 27.76 1.07
CA GLN A 185 -4.27 27.99 -0.37
C GLN A 185 -5.58 27.55 -1.04
N LEU A 186 -6.30 28.52 -1.59
CA LEU A 186 -7.54 28.30 -2.33
C LEU A 186 -7.30 28.04 -3.82
N GLU A 187 -6.14 28.45 -4.34
CA GLU A 187 -5.72 28.18 -5.72
C GLU A 187 -5.20 26.76 -5.87
N TYR A 188 -5.55 26.11 -6.98
CA TYR A 188 -5.11 24.76 -7.25
C TYR A 188 -3.56 24.65 -7.26
N THR A 189 -3.07 23.65 -6.54
CA THR A 189 -1.69 23.18 -6.60
C THR A 189 -1.72 21.66 -6.55
N ASN A 190 -0.84 21.02 -7.31
CA ASN A 190 -0.67 19.58 -7.26
C ASN A 190 0.30 19.15 -6.15
N ILE A 191 0.83 20.08 -5.34
CA ILE A 191 1.75 19.77 -4.25
C ILE A 191 0.98 19.52 -2.96
N VAL A 192 1.27 18.42 -2.28
CA VAL A 192 0.57 17.98 -1.06
C VAL A 192 1.56 17.79 0.09
N ALA A 193 1.16 18.19 1.29
CA ALA A 193 1.95 18.09 2.51
C ALA A 193 2.38 16.64 2.79
N LEU A 194 3.63 16.48 3.23
CA LEU A 194 4.24 15.17 3.46
C LEU A 194 3.40 14.27 4.39
N GLY A 195 2.76 14.85 5.42
CA GLY A 195 1.96 14.10 6.40
C GLY A 195 0.65 13.52 5.87
N GLU A 196 0.25 13.82 4.63
CA GLU A 196 -0.85 13.11 3.96
C GLU A 196 -0.42 11.70 3.49
N PHE A 197 0.89 11.46 3.35
CA PHE A 197 1.43 10.19 2.86
C PHE A 197 2.29 9.47 3.90
N LEU A 198 3.18 10.20 4.59
CA LEU A 198 4.07 9.63 5.60
C LEU A 198 3.60 9.97 7.01
N LEU A 199 3.53 8.95 7.86
CA LEU A 199 3.28 9.10 9.28
C LEU A 199 4.47 9.77 9.98
N GLY A 200 4.19 10.54 11.04
CA GLY A 200 5.20 11.30 11.78
C GLY A 200 5.50 12.70 11.23
N TYR A 201 4.77 13.13 10.21
CA TYR A 201 4.88 14.46 9.60
C TYR A 201 3.55 15.21 9.65
N ARG A 202 3.60 16.54 9.49
CA ARG A 202 2.39 17.38 9.49
C ARG A 202 1.63 17.22 8.17
N ASN A 203 0.34 16.98 8.28
CA ASN A 203 -0.59 16.90 7.17
C ASN A 203 -1.12 18.31 6.78
N GLU A 204 -2.00 18.40 5.79
CA GLU A 204 -2.54 19.69 5.29
C GLU A 204 -3.29 20.47 6.38
N TYR A 205 -3.77 19.80 7.44
CA TYR A 205 -4.41 20.42 8.60
C TYR A 205 -3.42 20.86 9.69
N GLY A 206 -2.11 20.71 9.45
CA GLY A 206 -1.06 20.99 10.43
C GLY A 206 -0.99 19.99 11.58
N LYS A 207 -1.70 18.86 11.47
CA LYS A 207 -1.74 17.79 12.49
C LYS A 207 -0.79 16.66 12.14
N ILE A 208 -0.39 15.90 13.14
CA ILE A 208 0.35 14.66 12.93
C ILE A 208 -0.62 13.50 13.19
N THR A 209 -0.69 12.56 12.25
CA THR A 209 -1.57 11.40 12.34
C THR A 209 -1.19 10.52 13.53
N ASP A 210 -2.21 9.99 14.21
CA ASP A 210 -2.03 9.04 15.31
C ASP A 210 -1.22 7.82 14.84
N ARG A 211 -0.27 7.43 15.68
CA ARG A 211 0.65 6.32 15.43
C ARG A 211 1.21 5.78 16.75
N PRO A 212 1.74 4.55 16.79
CA PRO A 212 2.26 3.98 18.02
C PRO A 212 3.55 4.68 18.47
N LEU A 213 3.49 5.35 19.61
CA LEU A 213 4.65 5.91 20.31
C LEU A 213 5.03 5.01 21.47
N LEU A 214 6.27 4.52 21.45
CA LEU A 214 6.79 3.53 22.39
C LEU A 214 7.76 4.17 23.37
N GLU A 215 7.76 3.67 24.61
CA GLU A 215 8.83 3.97 25.55
C GLU A 215 10.14 3.31 25.09
N PRO A 216 11.30 3.98 25.18
CA PRO A 216 12.56 3.39 24.75
C PRO A 216 12.93 2.15 25.58
N ASP A 217 13.21 1.06 24.88
CA ASP A 217 13.68 -0.22 25.44
C ASP A 217 14.60 -0.94 24.43
N SER A 218 15.01 -2.17 24.72
CA SER A 218 15.85 -2.96 23.81
C SER A 218 15.16 -3.30 22.49
N ALA A 219 13.82 -3.43 22.47
CA ALA A 219 13.07 -3.83 21.29
C ALA A 219 12.77 -2.65 20.34
N SER A 220 12.81 -1.42 20.85
CA SER A 220 12.55 -0.18 20.12
C SER A 220 13.81 0.65 19.87
N ALA A 221 14.99 0.15 20.24
CA ALA A 221 16.26 0.87 20.17
C ALA A 221 16.57 1.42 18.77
N GLU A 222 16.28 0.62 17.73
CA GLU A 222 16.53 0.94 16.32
C GLU A 222 15.48 1.87 15.70
N LEU A 223 14.32 2.05 16.35
CA LEU A 223 13.29 2.96 15.85
C LEU A 223 13.76 4.41 15.94
N LEU A 224 13.32 5.22 14.98
CA LEU A 224 13.53 6.66 15.03
C LEU A 224 12.75 7.28 16.19
N ALA A 225 13.26 8.39 16.71
CA ALA A 225 12.50 9.19 17.68
C ALA A 225 11.32 9.90 16.99
N ALA A 226 10.23 10.12 17.73
CA ALA A 226 9.11 10.89 17.23
C ALA A 226 9.49 12.38 17.08
N ASN A 227 9.07 13.01 15.98
CA ASN A 227 9.37 14.43 15.72
C ASN A 227 8.71 15.38 16.74
N ASP A 228 7.53 15.01 17.23
CA ASP A 228 6.69 15.76 18.16
C ASP A 228 6.80 15.29 19.62
N ALA A 229 7.44 14.15 19.86
CA ALA A 229 7.73 13.62 21.19
C ALA A 229 9.11 12.96 21.24
N PRO A 230 10.22 13.73 21.23
CA PRO A 230 11.57 13.18 21.03
C PRO A 230 12.06 12.18 22.10
N THR A 231 11.39 12.12 23.25
CA THR A 231 11.68 11.14 24.32
C THR A 231 11.09 9.76 24.03
N LYS A 232 10.24 9.63 23.00
CA LYS A 232 9.58 8.38 22.59
C LYS A 232 10.11 7.89 21.26
N LYS A 233 10.02 6.56 21.08
CA LYS A 233 10.30 5.87 19.82
C LYS A 233 9.03 5.79 18.98
N ASP A 234 9.17 5.96 17.68
CA ASP A 234 8.05 6.08 16.76
C ASP A 234 8.02 4.91 15.79
N LEU A 235 7.10 3.97 16.00
CA LEU A 235 6.96 2.81 15.13
C LEU A 235 6.31 3.16 13.78
N GLY A 236 5.54 4.25 13.74
CA GLY A 236 4.84 4.66 12.52
C GLY A 236 5.66 5.57 11.62
N ARG A 237 6.64 6.31 12.17
CA ARG A 237 7.46 7.28 11.41
C ARG A 237 7.99 6.68 10.11
N ASN A 238 7.93 7.45 9.02
CA ASN A 238 8.36 7.05 7.68
C ASN A 238 7.55 5.89 7.04
N GLY A 239 6.56 5.34 7.76
CA GLY A 239 5.56 4.43 7.23
C GLY A 239 4.41 5.15 6.53
N THR A 240 3.65 4.37 5.76
CA THR A 240 2.42 4.80 5.08
C THR A 240 1.37 3.70 5.19
N TYR A 241 0.09 4.05 5.04
CA TYR A 241 -0.98 3.07 4.89
C TYR A 241 -1.11 2.68 3.41
N LEU A 242 -1.07 1.37 3.13
CA LEU A 242 -1.33 0.82 1.81
C LEU A 242 -2.80 0.37 1.73
N VAL A 243 -3.51 0.81 0.70
CA VAL A 243 -4.83 0.28 0.33
C VAL A 243 -4.65 -0.59 -0.90
N MET A 244 -5.17 -1.81 -0.84
CA MET A 244 -5.13 -2.76 -1.95
C MET A 244 -6.54 -3.24 -2.24
N ARG A 245 -7.00 -3.12 -3.49
CA ARG A 245 -8.28 -3.61 -3.96
C ARG A 245 -8.08 -4.37 -5.27
N GLU A 246 -8.68 -5.54 -5.37
CA GLU A 246 -8.84 -6.24 -6.65
C GLU A 246 -10.21 -5.87 -7.21
N LEU A 247 -10.24 -5.20 -8.36
CA LEU A 247 -11.44 -4.66 -8.98
C LEU A 247 -11.63 -5.31 -10.35
N GLU A 248 -12.60 -6.23 -10.44
CA GLU A 248 -12.98 -6.83 -11.72
C GLU A 248 -13.72 -5.81 -12.59
N GLN A 249 -13.30 -5.71 -13.86
CA GLN A 249 -13.89 -4.80 -14.84
C GLN A 249 -14.58 -5.60 -15.96
N ASP A 250 -15.91 -5.49 -16.05
CA ASP A 250 -16.67 -6.08 -17.17
C ASP A 250 -16.61 -5.17 -18.40
N VAL A 251 -15.49 -5.26 -19.13
CA VAL A 251 -15.19 -4.44 -20.31
C VAL A 251 -16.29 -4.55 -21.38
N ARG A 252 -16.83 -5.76 -21.57
CA ARG A 252 -17.89 -5.99 -22.56
C ARG A 252 -19.17 -5.27 -22.17
N LYS A 253 -19.64 -5.44 -20.92
CA LYS A 253 -20.87 -4.77 -20.47
C LYS A 253 -20.71 -3.25 -20.46
N PHE A 254 -19.54 -2.74 -20.08
CA PHE A 254 -19.25 -1.30 -20.13
C PHE A 254 -19.48 -0.73 -21.53
N TRP A 255 -18.84 -1.30 -22.54
CA TRP A 255 -18.97 -0.82 -23.92
C TRP A 255 -20.36 -1.07 -24.52
N GLN A 256 -21.03 -2.17 -24.16
CA GLN A 256 -22.42 -2.41 -24.54
C GLN A 256 -23.38 -1.37 -23.94
N PHE A 257 -23.15 -0.97 -22.68
CA PHE A 257 -23.93 0.06 -22.02
C PHE A 257 -23.77 1.41 -22.73
N LEU A 258 -22.54 1.86 -22.99
CA LEU A 258 -22.29 3.12 -23.70
C LEU A 258 -22.91 3.12 -25.10
N HIS A 259 -22.77 2.02 -25.83
CA HIS A 259 -23.38 1.86 -27.16
C HIS A 259 -24.91 1.95 -27.10
N GLN A 260 -25.55 1.38 -26.07
CA GLN A 260 -27.00 1.49 -25.88
C GLN A 260 -27.43 2.92 -25.53
N GLN A 261 -26.70 3.61 -24.66
CA GLN A 261 -26.99 5.01 -24.30
C GLN A 261 -26.85 5.97 -25.50
N ALA A 262 -25.92 5.66 -26.41
CA ALA A 262 -25.74 6.40 -27.65
C ALA A 262 -26.67 5.95 -28.79
N ALA A 263 -27.75 5.21 -28.50
CA ALA A 263 -28.70 4.70 -29.50
C ALA A 263 -28.04 3.92 -30.67
N GLY A 264 -26.91 3.26 -30.40
CA GLY A 264 -26.12 2.53 -31.38
C GLY A 264 -25.09 3.34 -32.17
N ASN A 265 -24.93 4.63 -31.87
CA ASN A 265 -23.89 5.45 -32.48
C ASN A 265 -22.55 5.25 -31.75
N ILE A 266 -21.57 4.65 -32.44
CA ILE A 266 -20.25 4.33 -31.90
C ILE A 266 -19.46 5.59 -31.51
N GLU A 267 -19.59 6.67 -32.28
CA GLU A 267 -18.81 7.89 -32.02
C GLU A 267 -19.36 8.64 -30.79
N GLU A 268 -20.68 8.72 -30.68
CA GLU A 268 -21.34 9.27 -29.48
C GLU A 268 -21.06 8.40 -28.25
N ALA A 269 -21.01 7.06 -28.39
CA ALA A 269 -20.67 6.15 -27.28
C ALA A 269 -19.25 6.39 -26.76
N ARG A 270 -18.29 6.68 -27.65
CA ARG A 270 -16.92 7.05 -27.27
C ARG A 270 -16.88 8.39 -26.54
N GLN A 271 -17.61 9.38 -27.03
CA GLN A 271 -17.70 10.69 -26.38
C GLN A 271 -18.37 10.62 -25.00
N LEU A 272 -19.37 9.75 -24.83
CA LEU A 272 -20.03 9.56 -23.54
C LEU A 272 -19.12 8.91 -22.50
N GLY A 273 -18.16 8.09 -22.93
CA GLY A 273 -17.18 7.47 -22.03
C GLY A 273 -15.99 8.37 -21.67
N ALA A 274 -15.72 9.42 -22.45
CA ALA A 274 -14.59 10.33 -22.30
C ALA A 274 -14.85 11.45 -21.28
#